data_AF-A0A7C3ATQ9-F1
#
_entry.id   AF-A0A7C3ATQ9-F1
#
_cell.length_a   1.000
_cell.length_b   1.000
_cell.length_c   1.000
_cell.angle_alpha   90.00
_cell.angle_beta   90.00
_cell.angle_gamma   90.00
#
_symmetry.space_group_name_H-M   'P 1'
#
loop_
_entity.id
_entity.type
_entity.pdbx_description
1 polymer ?
#
loop_
_entity_poly.entity_id
_entity_poly.type
_entity_poly.pdbx_seq_one_letter_code
_entity_poly.pdbx_strand_id
1 'polypeptide(L)'
;MWSEEGVRYKRIRLYEAVDRYVLGWFAFEIVIFIAMLFFFRCDCKWFFIVPLIFIIYRLLEILQAWVSQFILGGVPVRGWKPLDVYRSLVLVCVGYVEIIFSYAFIVLFCWESFDGIEYGVKALHYSVSNAVTIGSDVVPRSWLGYTIFGTQVIFILLFITAVIGFIIGGITRDKGNTG
;
A
#
# COMPACT_ATOMS: atom_id res chain seq x y z
N MET A 1 -19.39 -6.58 -32.70
CA MET A 1 -20.25 -6.34 -31.52
C MET A 1 -20.00 -7.49 -30.56
N TRP A 2 -19.40 -7.27 -29.38
CA TRP A 2 -19.17 -8.37 -28.42
C TRP A 2 -20.49 -8.70 -27.72
N SER A 3 -20.83 -9.97 -27.57
CA SER A 3 -21.99 -10.37 -26.75
C SER A 3 -21.80 -9.90 -25.31
N GLU A 4 -22.89 -9.58 -24.61
CA GLU A 4 -22.82 -9.13 -23.20
C GLU A 4 -22.09 -10.14 -22.30
N GLU A 5 -22.20 -11.43 -22.61
CA GLU A 5 -21.47 -12.52 -21.97
C GLU A 5 -19.94 -12.42 -22.19
N GLY A 6 -19.51 -12.07 -23.41
CA GLY A 6 -18.09 -11.86 -23.73
C GLY A 6 -17.49 -10.68 -22.97
N VAL A 7 -18.27 -9.61 -22.75
CA VAL A 7 -17.84 -8.45 -21.95
C VAL A 7 -17.75 -8.81 -20.46
N ARG A 8 -18.68 -9.64 -19.95
CA ARG A 8 -18.66 -10.13 -18.56
C ARG A 8 -17.45 -11.03 -18.30
N TYR A 9 -17.18 -11.98 -19.20
CA TYR A 9 -16.05 -12.90 -19.08
C TYR A 9 -14.69 -12.17 -19.12
N LYS A 10 -14.54 -11.19 -20.01
CA LYS A 10 -13.33 -10.35 -20.08
C LYS A 10 -13.10 -9.55 -18.81
N ARG A 11 -14.16 -9.04 -18.18
CA ARG A 11 -14.08 -8.36 -16.87
C ARG A 11 -13.60 -9.30 -15.78
N ILE A 12 -14.20 -10.48 -15.64
CA ILE A 12 -13.82 -11.47 -14.60
C ILE A 12 -12.33 -11.84 -14.72
N ARG A 13 -11.84 -12.13 -15.93
CA ARG A 13 -10.41 -12.41 -16.14
C ARG A 13 -9.49 -11.24 -15.77
N LEU A 14 -9.87 -10.02 -16.11
CA LEU A 14 -9.10 -8.83 -15.73
C LEU A 14 -9.02 -8.71 -14.20
N TYR A 15 -10.13 -8.97 -13.52
CA TYR A 15 -10.19 -8.93 -12.07
C TYR A 15 -9.33 -10.00 -11.40
N GLU A 16 -9.36 -11.25 -11.86
CA GLU A 16 -8.49 -12.29 -11.34
C GLU A 16 -7.00 -11.97 -11.55
N ALA A 17 -6.67 -11.35 -12.69
CA ALA A 17 -5.31 -10.91 -12.96
C ALA A 17 -4.84 -9.83 -11.97
N VAL A 18 -5.71 -8.88 -11.63
CA VAL A 18 -5.42 -7.86 -10.61
C VAL A 18 -5.23 -8.49 -9.23
N ASP A 19 -6.07 -9.43 -8.84
CA ASP A 19 -5.96 -10.08 -7.52
C ASP A 19 -4.66 -10.87 -7.40
N ARG A 20 -4.30 -11.64 -8.44
CA ARG A 20 -3.02 -12.35 -8.48
C ARG A 20 -1.82 -11.41 -8.48
N TYR A 21 -1.92 -10.28 -9.18
CA TYR A 21 -0.87 -9.27 -9.22
C TYR A 21 -0.62 -8.67 -7.83
N VAL A 22 -1.69 -8.23 -7.15
CA VAL A 22 -1.61 -7.67 -5.80
C VAL A 22 -1.11 -8.70 -4.80
N LEU A 23 -1.62 -9.92 -4.83
CA LEU A 23 -1.16 -11.00 -3.95
C LEU A 23 0.32 -11.38 -4.22
N GLY A 24 0.74 -11.37 -5.48
CA GLY A 24 2.13 -11.63 -5.86
C GLY A 24 3.08 -10.57 -5.32
N TRP A 25 2.71 -9.29 -5.43
CA TRP A 25 3.47 -8.19 -4.85
C TRP A 25 3.53 -8.27 -3.33
N PHE A 26 2.39 -8.51 -2.68
CA PHE A 26 2.33 -8.66 -1.24
C PHE A 26 3.23 -9.81 -0.74
N ALA A 27 3.19 -10.97 -1.41
CA ALA A 27 4.06 -12.09 -1.09
C ALA A 27 5.54 -11.75 -1.29
N PHE A 28 5.87 -11.03 -2.37
CA PHE A 28 7.23 -10.57 -2.65
C PHE A 28 7.75 -9.62 -1.56
N GLU A 29 6.94 -8.65 -1.11
CA GLU A 29 7.28 -7.75 0.01
C GLU A 29 7.52 -8.51 1.31
N ILE A 30 6.67 -9.47 1.65
CA ILE A 30 6.85 -10.32 2.83
C ILE A 30 8.17 -11.09 2.74
N VAL A 31 8.47 -11.72 1.60
CA VAL A 31 9.70 -12.49 1.41
C VAL A 31 10.93 -11.61 1.56
N ILE A 32 10.93 -10.42 0.94
CA ILE A 32 12.03 -9.45 1.06
C ILE A 32 12.18 -8.96 2.49
N PHE A 33 11.07 -8.63 3.15
CA PHE A 33 11.10 -8.16 4.53
C PHE A 33 11.68 -9.23 5.45
N ILE A 34 11.21 -10.48 5.33
CA ILE A 34 11.73 -11.62 6.08
C ILE A 34 13.22 -11.83 5.79
N ALA A 35 13.64 -11.81 4.52
CA ALA A 35 15.06 -11.92 4.17
C ALA A 35 15.89 -10.82 4.84
N MET A 36 15.38 -9.59 4.82
CA MET A 36 16.04 -8.47 5.47
C MET A 36 16.15 -8.65 6.99
N LEU A 37 15.15 -9.24 7.67
CA LEU A 37 15.26 -9.57 9.10
C LEU A 37 16.46 -10.48 9.40
N PHE A 38 16.72 -11.47 8.54
CA PHE A 38 17.84 -12.40 8.72
C PHE A 38 19.20 -11.80 8.34
N PHE A 39 19.25 -10.91 7.35
CA PHE A 39 20.49 -10.32 6.86
C PHE A 39 20.72 -8.86 7.32
N PHE A 40 19.89 -8.33 8.22
CA PHE A 40 19.91 -6.92 8.66
C PHE A 40 21.27 -6.48 9.20
N ARG A 41 22.03 -7.40 9.79
CA ARG A 41 23.37 -7.14 10.36
C ARG A 41 24.53 -7.51 9.45
N CYS A 42 24.26 -8.01 8.25
CA CYS A 42 25.30 -8.12 7.25
C CYS A 42 25.53 -6.73 6.67
N ASP A 43 26.76 -6.23 6.66
CA ASP A 43 27.16 -4.95 6.04
C ASP A 43 26.90 -4.88 4.51
N CYS A 44 26.22 -5.88 3.96
CA CYS A 44 25.81 -6.02 2.58
C CYS A 44 24.55 -5.19 2.24
N LYS A 45 24.48 -3.92 2.66
CA LYS A 45 23.36 -3.01 2.29
C LYS A 45 23.13 -2.95 0.78
N TRP A 46 24.19 -3.11 -0.01
CA TRP A 46 24.13 -3.16 -1.48
C TRP A 46 23.20 -4.24 -2.03
N PHE A 47 23.08 -5.39 -1.34
CA PHE A 47 22.18 -6.48 -1.75
C PHE A 47 20.71 -6.06 -1.71
N PHE A 48 20.35 -5.13 -0.82
CA PHE A 48 18.98 -4.66 -0.62
C PHE A 48 18.60 -3.44 -1.45
N ILE A 49 19.51 -2.87 -2.23
CA ILE A 49 19.21 -1.72 -3.11
C ILE A 49 18.21 -2.10 -4.19
N VAL A 50 18.38 -3.25 -4.83
CA VAL A 50 17.45 -3.71 -5.87
C VAL A 50 16.04 -3.92 -5.29
N PRO A 51 15.86 -4.67 -4.19
CA PRO A 51 14.59 -4.73 -3.46
C PRO A 51 14.02 -3.35 -3.08
N LEU A 52 14.85 -2.42 -2.60
CA LEU A 52 14.41 -1.07 -2.25
C LEU A 52 13.81 -0.32 -3.44
N ILE A 53 14.43 -0.41 -4.62
CA ILE A 53 13.90 0.21 -5.85
C ILE A 53 12.52 -0.36 -6.19
N PHE A 54 12.34 -1.68 -6.08
CA PHE A 54 11.03 -2.31 -6.32
C PHE A 54 9.97 -1.87 -5.31
N ILE A 55 10.33 -1.74 -4.03
CA ILE A 55 9.41 -1.24 -2.99
C ILE A 55 9.01 0.21 -3.24
N ILE A 56 9.97 1.08 -3.61
CA ILE A 56 9.67 2.47 -3.97
C ILE A 56 8.76 2.52 -5.21
N TYR A 57 9.06 1.72 -6.24
CA TYR A 57 8.21 1.61 -7.43
C TYR A 57 6.79 1.19 -7.07
N ARG A 58 6.65 0.18 -6.20
CA ARG A 58 5.35 -0.32 -5.73
C ARG A 58 4.56 0.74 -4.96
N LEU A 59 5.21 1.49 -4.08
CA LEU A 59 4.59 2.63 -3.39
C LEU A 59 4.10 3.70 -4.38
N LEU A 60 4.85 3.98 -5.44
CA LEU A 60 4.44 4.93 -6.49
C LEU A 60 3.25 4.40 -7.30
N GLU A 61 3.22 3.11 -7.65
CA GLU A 61 2.06 2.49 -8.32
C GLU A 61 0.81 2.58 -7.45
N ILE A 62 0.94 2.25 -6.16
CA ILE A 62 -0.12 2.40 -5.17
C ILE A 62 -0.58 3.85 -5.20
N LEU A 63 0.30 4.82 -4.94
CA LEU A 63 -0.03 6.25 -4.94
C LEU A 63 -0.76 6.68 -6.21
N GLN A 64 -0.26 6.31 -7.39
CA GLN A 64 -0.89 6.63 -8.67
C GLN A 64 -2.30 6.03 -8.78
N ALA A 65 -2.48 4.76 -8.40
CA ALA A 65 -3.78 4.11 -8.40
C ALA A 65 -4.76 4.83 -7.47
N TRP A 66 -4.33 5.23 -6.27
CA TRP A 66 -5.18 5.95 -5.31
C TRP A 66 -5.51 7.37 -5.78
N VAL A 67 -4.52 8.15 -6.20
CA VAL A 67 -4.73 9.53 -6.69
C VAL A 67 -5.67 9.54 -7.89
N SER A 68 -5.47 8.61 -8.84
CA SER A 68 -6.32 8.53 -10.04
C SER A 68 -7.76 8.10 -9.74
N GLN A 69 -7.96 7.22 -8.77
CA GLN A 69 -9.30 6.75 -8.40
C GLN A 69 -10.07 7.73 -7.51
N PHE A 70 -9.39 8.38 -6.56
CA PHE A 70 -10.06 9.14 -5.49
C PHE A 70 -9.93 10.66 -5.61
N ILE A 71 -8.80 11.18 -6.10
CA ILE A 71 -8.58 12.64 -6.20
C ILE A 71 -9.08 13.18 -7.54
N LEU A 72 -8.72 12.50 -8.64
CA LEU A 72 -9.06 12.95 -10.00
C LEU A 72 -10.50 12.59 -10.41
N GLY A 73 -11.35 12.19 -9.47
CA GLY A 73 -12.78 11.95 -9.70
C GLY A 73 -13.10 10.79 -10.64
N GLY A 74 -12.14 9.88 -10.87
CA GLY A 74 -12.29 8.76 -11.78
C GLY A 74 -12.30 9.20 -13.23
N VAL A 75 -11.12 9.29 -13.84
CA VAL A 75 -11.03 8.72 -15.19
C VAL A 75 -11.19 7.22 -14.93
N PRO A 76 -12.36 6.61 -15.21
CA PRO A 76 -12.45 5.17 -15.12
C PRO A 76 -11.37 4.68 -16.08
N VAL A 77 -10.32 4.05 -15.58
CA VAL A 77 -9.47 3.20 -16.41
C VAL A 77 -10.48 2.25 -17.06
N ARG A 78 -10.78 2.50 -18.35
CA ARG A 78 -11.98 2.06 -19.04
C ARG A 78 -12.35 0.63 -18.61
N GLY A 79 -13.32 0.49 -17.70
CA GLY A 79 -13.80 -0.83 -17.25
C GLY A 79 -13.77 -1.13 -15.75
N TRP A 80 -13.14 -0.33 -14.89
CA TRP A 80 -13.21 -0.55 -13.44
C TRP A 80 -14.50 0.02 -12.84
N LYS A 81 -15.60 -0.73 -12.97
CA LYS A 81 -16.71 -0.60 -12.01
C LYS A 81 -16.31 -1.43 -10.78
N PRO A 82 -16.45 -0.93 -9.54
CA PRO A 82 -16.40 -1.80 -8.37
C PRO A 82 -17.55 -2.79 -8.54
N LEU A 83 -17.23 -4.00 -9.01
CA LEU A 83 -18.22 -5.03 -9.26
C LEU A 83 -18.75 -5.60 -7.94
N ASP A 84 -18.00 -5.36 -6.86
CA ASP A 84 -18.31 -5.79 -5.51
C ASP A 84 -17.62 -4.85 -4.51
N VAL A 85 -18.41 -4.29 -3.58
CA VAL A 85 -17.94 -3.40 -2.51
C VAL A 85 -16.97 -4.13 -1.59
N TYR A 86 -17.24 -5.40 -1.29
CA TYR A 86 -16.42 -6.22 -0.40
C TYR A 86 -15.01 -6.42 -0.95
N ARG A 87 -14.90 -6.64 -2.26
CA ARG A 87 -13.59 -6.83 -2.90
C ARG A 87 -12.75 -5.55 -2.91
N SER A 88 -13.37 -4.40 -3.19
CA SER A 88 -12.66 -3.13 -3.09
C SER A 88 -12.17 -2.88 -1.66
N LEU A 89 -12.97 -3.20 -0.63
CA LEU A 89 -12.56 -3.12 0.77
C LEU A 89 -11.36 -4.04 1.08
N VAL A 90 -11.37 -5.29 0.56
CA VAL A 90 -10.24 -6.21 0.75
C VAL A 90 -8.97 -5.69 0.08
N LEU A 91 -9.05 -5.19 -1.15
CA LEU A 91 -7.90 -4.62 -1.87
C LEU A 91 -7.34 -3.38 -1.15
N VAL A 92 -8.23 -2.56 -0.61
CA VAL A 92 -7.91 -1.42 0.25
C VAL A 92 -7.14 -1.93 1.49
N CYS A 93 -7.66 -2.91 2.23
CA CYS A 93 -6.96 -3.47 3.39
C CYS A 93 -5.59 -4.06 3.03
N VAL A 94 -5.48 -4.79 1.91
CA VAL A 94 -4.19 -5.32 1.45
C VAL A 94 -3.20 -4.19 1.14
N GLY A 95 -3.64 -3.15 0.43
CA GLY A 95 -2.80 -1.99 0.13
C GLY A 95 -2.33 -1.25 1.39
N TYR A 96 -3.15 -1.18 2.44
CA TYR A 96 -2.74 -0.63 3.74
C TYR A 96 -1.60 -1.43 4.37
N VAL A 97 -1.73 -2.75 4.34
CA VAL A 97 -0.71 -3.65 4.89
C VAL A 97 0.56 -3.61 4.05
N GLU A 98 0.48 -3.54 2.72
CA GLU A 98 1.63 -3.31 1.82
C GLU A 98 2.37 -2.01 2.17
N ILE A 99 1.65 -0.90 2.40
CA ILE A 99 2.27 0.37 2.83
C ILE A 99 3.04 0.18 4.14
N ILE A 100 2.47 -0.52 5.12
CA ILE A 100 3.13 -0.79 6.40
C ILE A 100 4.42 -1.59 6.19
N PHE A 101 4.39 -2.69 5.43
CA PHE A 101 5.59 -3.49 5.18
C PHE A 101 6.65 -2.74 4.38
N SER A 102 6.21 -1.99 3.37
CA SER A 102 7.08 -1.14 2.55
C SER A 102 7.83 -0.11 3.40
N TYR A 103 7.12 0.61 4.29
CA TYR A 103 7.76 1.58 5.18
C TYR A 103 8.60 0.92 6.27
N ALA A 104 8.19 -0.23 6.82
CA ALA A 104 9.01 -1.00 7.73
C ALA A 104 10.34 -1.40 7.08
N PHE A 105 10.31 -1.84 5.81
CA PHE A 105 11.51 -2.15 5.04
C PHE A 105 12.37 -0.91 4.82
N ILE A 106 11.80 0.20 4.37
CA ILE A 106 12.54 1.45 4.10
C ILE A 106 13.21 1.97 5.39
N VAL A 107 12.49 1.95 6.51
CA VAL A 107 13.02 2.37 7.81
C VAL A 107 14.14 1.45 8.27
N LEU A 108 13.99 0.13 8.05
CA LEU A 108 15.03 -0.84 8.36
C LEU A 108 16.27 -0.64 7.48
N PHE A 109 16.09 -0.33 6.20
CA PHE A 109 17.19 -0.02 5.27
C PHE A 109 17.93 1.25 5.67
N CYS A 110 17.17 2.28 6.02
CA CYS A 110 17.65 3.59 6.43
C CYS A 110 17.79 3.72 7.95
N TRP A 111 18.05 2.64 8.68
CA TRP A 111 18.00 2.64 10.16
C TRP A 111 18.90 3.71 10.80
N GLU A 112 20.04 4.05 10.19
CA GLU A 112 20.94 5.13 10.63
C GLU A 112 20.31 6.52 10.65
N SER A 113 19.22 6.71 9.91
CA SER A 113 18.44 7.95 9.89
C SER A 113 17.44 8.06 11.04
N PHE A 114 17.34 7.04 11.88
CA PHE A 114 16.36 6.93 12.96
C PHE A 114 17.02 6.53 14.27
N ASP A 115 16.39 6.99 15.35
CA ASP A 115 16.72 6.56 16.71
C ASP A 115 15.88 5.44 17.21
N GLY A 116 16.55 4.48 17.85
CA GLY A 116 15.88 3.36 18.48
C GLY A 116 15.57 2.20 17.53
N ILE A 117 15.96 2.22 16.25
CA ILE A 117 15.83 1.03 15.39
C ILE A 117 16.99 0.07 15.64
N GLU A 118 16.77 -0.92 16.52
CA GLU A 118 17.78 -1.90 16.91
C GLU A 118 17.66 -3.24 16.17
N TYR A 119 16.46 -3.57 15.71
CA TYR A 119 16.12 -4.82 15.05
C TYR A 119 14.87 -4.64 14.19
N GLY A 120 14.68 -5.51 13.20
CA GLY A 120 13.61 -5.33 12.21
C GLY A 120 12.18 -5.37 12.74
N VAL A 121 11.92 -6.09 13.85
CA VAL A 121 10.61 -6.03 14.52
C VAL A 121 10.32 -4.62 15.04
N LYS A 122 11.33 -3.86 15.46
CA LYS A 122 11.15 -2.46 15.91
C LYS A 122 10.85 -1.52 14.74
N ALA A 123 11.40 -1.77 13.56
CA ALA A 123 11.03 -1.05 12.33
C ALA A 123 9.58 -1.35 11.90
N LEU A 124 9.12 -2.60 12.03
CA LEU A 124 7.72 -2.95 11.80
C LEU A 124 6.80 -2.27 12.81
N HIS A 125 7.16 -2.31 14.10
CA HIS A 125 6.41 -1.63 15.15
C HIS A 125 6.31 -0.12 14.88
N TYR A 126 7.42 0.54 14.51
CA TYR A 126 7.41 1.94 14.11
C TYR A 126 6.42 2.20 12.97
N SER A 127 6.48 1.37 11.91
CA SER A 127 5.61 1.57 10.75
C SER A 127 4.14 1.37 11.10
N VAL A 128 3.79 0.32 11.85
CA VAL A 128 2.44 0.07 12.33
C VAL A 128 1.95 1.22 13.21
N SER A 129 2.73 1.60 14.22
CA SER A 129 2.34 2.64 15.19
C SER A 129 2.13 4.01 14.56
N ASN A 130 2.91 4.35 13.52
CA ASN A 130 2.65 5.54 12.71
C ASN A 130 1.42 5.38 11.83
N ALA A 131 1.21 4.20 11.24
CA ALA A 131 0.04 3.88 10.42
C ALA A 131 -1.28 4.00 11.19
N VAL A 132 -1.27 3.63 12.47
CA VAL A 132 -2.42 3.76 13.37
C VAL A 132 -2.40 5.04 14.21
N THR A 133 -1.45 5.95 13.96
CA THR A 133 -1.34 7.26 14.62
C THR A 133 -1.16 7.23 16.15
N ILE A 134 -0.68 6.11 16.71
CA ILE A 134 -0.38 5.96 18.14
C ILE A 134 0.96 6.65 18.49
N GLY A 135 1.85 6.78 17.50
CA GLY A 135 3.20 7.30 17.67
C GLY A 135 4.18 6.21 18.13
N SER A 136 5.48 6.45 17.94
CA SER A 136 6.55 5.52 18.29
C SER A 136 7.62 6.23 19.11
N ASP A 137 8.33 5.46 19.92
CA ASP A 137 9.59 5.85 20.58
C ASP A 137 10.75 6.08 19.59
N VAL A 138 10.57 5.75 18.31
CA VAL A 138 11.56 5.90 17.25
C VAL A 138 11.47 7.31 16.66
N VAL A 139 12.58 8.04 16.71
CA VAL A 139 12.63 9.46 16.31
C VAL A 139 13.52 9.64 15.07
N PRO A 140 13.07 10.34 14.02
CA PRO A 140 13.93 10.70 12.90
C PRO A 140 15.09 11.61 13.33
N ARG A 141 16.33 11.25 12.97
CA ARG A 141 17.53 12.06 13.23
C ARG A 141 17.97 12.90 12.03
N SER A 142 17.75 12.41 10.82
CA SER A 142 18.23 13.02 9.58
C SER A 142 17.09 13.56 8.71
N TRP A 143 17.41 14.44 7.77
CA TRP A 143 16.46 14.94 6.77
C TRP A 143 15.79 13.78 6.00
N LEU A 144 16.54 12.70 5.75
CA LEU A 144 16.04 11.50 5.08
C LEU A 144 15.01 10.79 5.97
N GLY A 145 15.29 10.66 7.26
CA GLY A 145 14.35 10.11 8.24
C GLY A 145 13.04 10.91 8.32
N TYR A 146 13.13 12.25 8.38
CA TYR A 146 11.95 13.12 8.36
C TYR A 146 11.17 13.01 7.06
N THR A 147 11.85 12.82 5.93
CA THR A 147 11.21 12.60 4.63
C THR A 147 10.41 11.31 4.63
N ILE A 148 11.02 10.19 5.05
CA ILE A 148 10.37 8.88 5.15
C ILE A 148 9.15 8.95 6.09
N PHE A 149 9.30 9.58 7.25
CA PHE A 149 8.19 9.80 8.18
C PHE A 149 7.06 10.61 7.54
N GLY A 150 7.39 11.75 6.92
CA GLY A 150 6.43 12.64 6.28
C GLY A 150 5.68 11.97 5.14
N THR A 151 6.39 11.23 4.27
CA THR A 151 5.74 10.48 3.19
C THR A 151 4.86 9.38 3.73
N GLN A 152 5.25 8.68 4.80
CA GLN A 152 4.41 7.66 5.42
C GLN A 152 3.09 8.26 5.89
N VAL A 153 3.14 9.38 6.63
CA VAL A 153 1.96 10.12 7.09
C VAL A 153 1.06 10.52 5.91
N ILE A 154 1.63 11.04 4.83
CA ILE A 154 0.86 11.42 3.62
C ILE A 154 0.15 10.19 3.03
N PHE A 155 0.83 9.05 2.88
CA PHE A 155 0.22 7.82 2.38
C PHE A 155 -0.95 7.35 3.25
N ILE A 156 -0.79 7.39 4.58
CA ILE A 156 -1.85 7.00 5.53
C ILE A 156 -3.05 7.93 5.43
N LEU A 157 -2.82 9.25 5.33
CA LEU A 157 -3.91 10.22 5.19
C LEU A 157 -4.67 10.05 3.86
N LEU A 158 -3.94 9.82 2.77
CA LEU A 158 -4.54 9.52 1.46
C LEU A 158 -5.38 8.25 1.52
N PHE A 159 -4.87 7.23 2.19
CA PHE A 159 -5.57 5.97 2.40
C PHE A 159 -6.87 6.16 3.20
N ILE A 160 -6.82 6.84 4.35
CA ILE A 160 -8.01 7.13 5.17
C ILE A 160 -9.05 7.92 4.37
N THR A 161 -8.62 8.94 3.63
CA THR A 161 -9.50 9.76 2.78
C THR A 161 -10.23 8.89 1.76
N ALA A 162 -9.52 7.93 1.16
CA ALA A 162 -10.10 7.03 0.18
C ALA A 162 -11.08 6.01 0.80
N VAL A 163 -10.78 5.46 1.99
CA VAL A 163 -11.71 4.60 2.74
C VAL A 163 -13.00 5.36 3.07
N ILE A 164 -12.89 6.59 3.58
CA ILE A 164 -14.05 7.43 3.90
C ILE A 164 -14.84 7.74 2.63
N GLY A 165 -14.18 8.16 1.55
CA GLY A 165 -14.83 8.43 0.27
C GLY A 165 -15.57 7.21 -0.29
N PHE A 166 -14.98 6.01 -0.13
CA PHE A 166 -15.60 4.76 -0.52
C PHE A 166 -16.83 4.41 0.33
N ILE A 167 -16.75 4.55 1.66
CA ILE A 167 -17.88 4.28 2.57
C ILE A 167 -19.04 5.23 2.26
N ILE A 168 -18.77 6.54 2.14
CA ILE A 168 -19.80 7.54 1.81
C ILE A 168 -20.41 7.25 0.44
N GLY A 169 -19.59 6.97 -0.57
CA GLY A 169 -20.05 6.64 -1.92
C GLY A 169 -20.87 5.34 -1.98
N GLY A 170 -20.51 4.33 -1.18
CA GLY A 170 -21.26 3.09 -1.02
C GLY A 170 -22.63 3.32 -0.39
N ILE A 171 -22.68 4.02 0.75
CA ILE A 171 -23.94 4.35 1.45
C ILE A 171 -24.89 5.16 0.56
N THR A 172 -24.35 6.10 -0.23
CA THR A 172 -25.16 6.97 -1.09
C THR A 172 -25.77 6.19 -2.27
N ARG A 173 -25.06 5.20 -2.81
CA ARG A 173 -25.57 4.34 -3.91
C ARG A 173 -26.66 3.39 -3.46
N ASP A 174 -26.56 2.86 -2.23
CA ASP A 174 -27.55 1.92 -1.70
C ASP A 174 -28.91 2.60 -1.48
N LYS A 175 -28.89 3.86 -1.00
CA LYS A 175 -30.11 4.68 -0.85
C LYS A 175 -30.79 5.06 -2.17
N GLY A 176 -30.07 5.07 -3.28
CA GLY A 176 -30.60 5.41 -4.61
C GLY A 176 -31.30 4.25 -5.33
N ASN A 177 -31.13 3.01 -4.86
CA ASN A 177 -31.73 1.80 -5.46
C ASN A 177 -32.98 1.30 -4.72
N THR A 178 -33.36 1.97 -3.63
CA THR A 178 -34.57 1.67 -2.84
C THR A 178 -35.72 2.66 -3.08
N GLY A 179 -35.64 3.47 -4.14
CA GLY A 179 -36.65 4.46 -4.54
C GLY A 179 -37.34 4.10 -5.84
#